data_AF-A0A929SM63-F1
#
_entry.id   AF-A0A929SM63-F1
#
_cell.length_a   1.000
_cell.length_b   1.000
_cell.length_c   1.000
_cell.angle_alpha   90.00
_cell.angle_beta   90.00
_cell.angle_gamma   90.00
#
_symmetry.space_group_name_H-M   'P 1'
#
loop_
_entity.id
_entity.type
_entity.pdbx_description
1 polymer ?
#
loop_
_entity_poly.entity_id
_entity_poly.type
_entity_poly.pdbx_seq_one_letter_code
_entity_poly.pdbx_strand_id
1 'polypeptide(L)'
;MNNKKAFTVVELIIAFIFVMTISLAMLKLVLTYQKLSKEAILKQELSSFHEELMSTIQKDIRIKILKKIDRCPLKAGERYCLELKFQDSSSAKLKVIKYKNKDNEEFDIFEYDDIKYIPTEGYFTSINPKNEEYFKEVYLPYDNKIVYFINMSLIHEDFKNYNYGVNLVLTGINS
;
A
#
# COMPACT_ATOMS: atom_id res chain seq x y z
N MET A 1 1.44 20.18 -67.75
CA MET A 1 0.82 20.83 -66.57
C MET A 1 1.90 21.03 -65.52
N ASN A 2 2.41 22.25 -65.33
CA ASN A 2 3.38 22.57 -64.27
C ASN A 2 2.63 23.26 -63.13
N ASN A 3 2.39 22.53 -62.04
CA ASN A 3 1.76 23.07 -60.84
C ASN A 3 2.85 23.77 -59.99
N LYS A 4 3.21 25.01 -60.34
CA LYS A 4 4.16 25.83 -59.56
C LYS A 4 3.42 26.68 -58.52
N LYS A 5 2.86 26.04 -57.48
CA LYS A 5 2.54 26.78 -56.25
C LYS A 5 3.80 26.79 -55.39
N ALA A 6 4.49 27.93 -55.36
CA ALA A 6 5.61 28.15 -54.45
C ALA A 6 5.06 28.26 -53.02
N PHE A 7 5.63 27.49 -52.09
CA PHE A 7 5.28 27.50 -50.68
C PHE A 7 5.71 28.84 -50.06
N THR A 8 4.77 29.57 -49.45
CA THR A 8 5.06 30.89 -48.86
C THR A 8 5.67 30.75 -47.46
N VAL A 9 6.46 31.75 -47.05
CA VAL A 9 7.06 31.78 -45.70
C VAL A 9 5.99 31.71 -44.61
N VAL A 10 4.81 32.28 -44.84
CA VAL A 10 3.67 32.24 -43.93
C VAL A 10 3.12 30.81 -43.79
N GLU A 11 2.95 30.09 -44.90
CA GLU A 11 2.53 28.67 -44.88
C GLU A 11 3.55 27.79 -44.15
N LEU A 12 4.84 28.10 -44.24
CA LEU A 12 5.90 27.41 -43.49
C LEU A 12 5.84 27.66 -41.99
N ILE A 13 5.62 28.90 -41.56
CA ILE A 13 5.45 29.24 -40.14
C ILE A 13 4.22 28.55 -39.57
N ILE A 14 3.10 28.59 -40.30
CA ILE A 14 1.85 27.92 -39.89
C ILE A 14 2.07 26.40 -39.80
N ALA A 15 2.69 25.77 -40.81
CA ALA A 15 2.99 24.35 -40.78
C ALA A 15 3.88 23.96 -39.60
N PHE A 16 4.91 24.77 -39.29
CA PHE A 16 5.79 24.54 -38.15
C PHE A 16 5.06 24.64 -36.81
N ILE A 17 4.21 25.67 -36.64
CA ILE A 17 3.36 25.82 -35.44
C ILE A 17 2.42 24.62 -35.29
N PHE A 18 1.80 24.15 -36.38
CA PHE A 18 0.95 22.96 -36.35
C PHE A 18 1.72 21.72 -35.92
N VAL A 19 2.89 21.46 -36.50
CA VAL A 19 3.74 20.32 -36.16
C VAL A 19 4.17 20.39 -34.69
N MET A 20 4.62 21.55 -34.21
CA MET A 20 4.98 21.71 -32.79
C MET A 20 3.79 21.48 -31.87
N THR A 21 2.61 22.00 -32.22
CA THR A 21 1.40 21.85 -31.39
C THR A 21 0.97 20.39 -31.31
N ILE A 22 0.98 19.67 -32.44
CA ILE A 22 0.68 18.24 -32.50
C ILE A 22 1.72 17.44 -31.71
N SER A 23 3.01 17.78 -31.84
CA SER A 23 4.09 17.09 -31.13
C SER A 23 3.99 17.25 -29.62
N LEU A 24 3.68 18.46 -29.14
CA LEU A 24 3.44 18.74 -27.72
C LEU A 24 2.19 18.00 -27.20
N ALA A 25 1.11 17.97 -27.99
CA ALA A 25 -0.09 17.23 -27.64
C ALA A 25 0.18 15.72 -27.53
N MET A 26 0.93 15.15 -28.48
CA MET A 26 1.35 13.75 -28.43
C MET A 26 2.26 13.45 -27.23
N LEU A 27 3.25 14.31 -26.95
CA LEU A 27 4.12 14.17 -25.79
C LEU A 27 3.29 14.15 -24.49
N LYS A 28 2.32 15.05 -24.35
CA LYS A 28 1.42 15.08 -23.20
C LYS A 28 0.59 13.80 -23.07
N LEU A 29 0.10 13.26 -24.18
CA LEU A 29 -0.61 11.98 -24.19
C LEU A 29 0.30 10.84 -23.73
N VAL A 30 1.52 10.74 -24.28
CA VAL A 30 2.50 9.71 -23.90
C VAL A 30 2.81 9.76 -22.40
N LEU A 31 3.09 10.96 -21.87
CA LEU A 31 3.36 11.14 -20.44
C LEU A 31 2.16 10.74 -19.57
N THR A 32 0.93 11.04 -20.02
CA THR A 32 -0.30 10.65 -19.32
C THR A 32 -0.47 9.14 -19.31
N TYR A 33 -0.25 8.46 -20.44
CA TYR A 33 -0.31 7.00 -20.53
C TYR A 33 0.73 6.31 -19.67
N GLN A 34 1.97 6.82 -19.65
CA GLN A 34 3.02 6.31 -18.79
C GLN A 34 2.65 6.42 -17.31
N LYS A 35 2.09 7.56 -16.90
CA LYS A 35 1.61 7.76 -15.53
C LYS A 35 0.51 6.76 -15.16
N LEU A 36 -0.51 6.60 -16.01
CA LEU A 36 -1.60 5.65 -15.79
C LEU A 36 -1.10 4.19 -15.73
N SER A 37 -0.14 3.84 -16.58
CA SER A 37 0.47 2.51 -16.57
C SER A 37 1.23 2.24 -15.27
N LYS A 38 2.01 3.21 -14.78
CA LYS A 38 2.71 3.10 -13.49
C LYS A 38 1.71 2.93 -12.35
N GLU A 39 0.66 3.73 -12.35
CA GLU A 39 -0.41 3.63 -11.36
C GLU A 39 -1.09 2.25 -11.35
N ALA A 40 -1.31 1.64 -12.52
CA ALA A 40 -1.91 0.32 -12.64
C ALA A 40 -0.98 -0.79 -12.10
N ILE A 41 0.31 -0.72 -12.41
CA ILE A 41 1.32 -1.67 -11.92
C ILE A 41 1.40 -1.61 -10.39
N LEU A 42 1.52 -0.40 -9.82
CA LEU A 42 1.55 -0.21 -8.37
C LEU A 42 0.29 -0.74 -7.68
N LYS A 43 -0.90 -0.50 -8.25
CA LYS A 43 -2.16 -1.06 -7.72
C LYS A 43 -2.15 -2.58 -7.71
N GLN A 44 -1.61 -3.20 -8.76
CA GLN A 44 -1.51 -4.65 -8.84
C GLN A 44 -0.52 -5.19 -7.80
N GLU A 45 0.67 -4.61 -7.67
CA GLU A 45 1.66 -5.02 -6.67
C GLU A 45 1.13 -4.92 -5.24
N LEU A 46 0.47 -3.81 -4.93
CA LEU A 46 -0.18 -3.61 -3.64
C LEU A 46 -1.24 -4.69 -3.41
N SER A 47 -2.13 -4.93 -4.38
CA SER A 47 -3.18 -5.96 -4.26
C SER A 47 -2.59 -7.35 -4.02
N SER A 48 -1.55 -7.73 -4.76
CA SER A 48 -0.88 -9.03 -4.58
C SER A 48 -0.23 -9.17 -3.21
N PHE A 49 0.46 -8.13 -2.73
CA PHE A 49 1.00 -8.15 -1.36
C PHE A 49 -0.12 -8.25 -0.31
N HIS A 50 -1.29 -7.66 -0.57
CA HIS A 50 -2.39 -7.66 0.41
C HIS A 50 -2.91 -9.08 0.58
N GLU A 51 -3.13 -9.74 -0.56
CA GLU A 51 -3.58 -11.13 -0.59
C GLU A 51 -2.55 -12.05 0.07
N GLU A 52 -1.25 -11.87 -0.19
CA GLU A 52 -0.19 -12.67 0.42
C GLU A 52 -0.15 -12.50 1.95
N LEU A 53 -0.17 -11.25 2.42
CA LEU A 53 -0.16 -10.93 3.84
C LEU A 53 -1.39 -11.49 4.55
N MET A 54 -2.58 -11.24 4.00
CA MET A 54 -3.86 -11.71 4.56
C MET A 54 -3.94 -13.23 4.57
N SER A 55 -3.51 -13.88 3.48
CA SER A 55 -3.45 -15.34 3.38
C SER A 55 -2.52 -15.94 4.43
N THR A 56 -1.35 -15.34 4.64
CA THR A 56 -0.38 -15.80 5.64
C THR A 56 -0.92 -15.68 7.05
N ILE A 57 -1.48 -14.52 7.41
CA ILE A 57 -2.06 -14.29 8.74
C ILE A 57 -3.22 -15.27 8.98
N GLN A 58 -4.13 -15.43 8.01
CA GLN A 58 -5.25 -16.37 8.13
C GLN A 58 -4.78 -17.82 8.27
N LYS A 59 -3.74 -18.21 7.53
CA LYS A 59 -3.15 -19.55 7.61
C LYS A 59 -2.55 -19.81 9.00
N ASP A 60 -1.79 -18.87 9.55
CA ASP A 60 -1.25 -18.98 10.90
C ASP A 60 -2.35 -19.13 11.95
N ILE A 61 -3.39 -18.29 11.87
CA ILE A 61 -4.52 -18.33 12.81
C ILE A 61 -5.27 -19.67 12.72
N ARG A 62 -5.43 -20.21 11.51
CA ARG A 62 -6.13 -21.47 11.29
C ARG A 62 -5.33 -22.69 11.75
N ILE A 63 -4.01 -22.69 11.55
CA ILE A 63 -3.15 -23.84 11.88
C ILE A 63 -2.73 -23.82 13.34
N LYS A 64 -2.27 -22.66 13.83
CA LYS A 64 -1.66 -22.51 15.16
C LYS A 64 -2.68 -22.13 16.25
N ILE A 65 -3.87 -21.69 15.83
CA ILE A 65 -4.99 -21.26 16.68
C ILE A 65 -4.62 -20.04 17.53
N LEU A 66 -5.28 -18.91 17.25
CA LEU A 66 -5.04 -17.68 18.00
C LEU A 66 -5.49 -17.84 19.47
N LYS A 67 -4.57 -17.61 20.39
CA LYS A 67 -4.85 -17.57 21.83
C LYS A 67 -5.20 -16.14 22.25
N LYS A 68 -4.30 -15.20 21.99
CA LYS A 68 -4.50 -13.78 22.31
C LYS A 68 -3.63 -12.86 21.45
N ILE A 69 -3.94 -11.58 21.47
CA ILE A 69 -3.13 -10.53 20.84
C ILE A 69 -2.73 -9.53 21.91
N ASP A 70 -1.42 -9.31 22.07
CA ASP A 70 -0.88 -8.30 22.98
C ASP A 70 -0.31 -7.13 22.18
N ARG A 71 -0.45 -5.90 22.69
CA ARG A 71 0.32 -4.76 22.17
C ARG A 71 1.78 -4.91 22.62
N CYS A 72 2.71 -4.88 21.68
CA CYS A 72 4.14 -4.92 22.01
C CYS A 72 4.71 -3.53 22.28
N PRO A 73 5.74 -3.40 23.14
CA PRO A 73 6.43 -2.13 23.36
C PRO A 73 7.12 -1.69 22.08
N LEU A 74 6.86 -0.45 21.66
CA LEU A 74 7.44 0.14 20.45
C LEU A 74 8.94 0.39 20.63
N LYS A 75 9.74 -0.10 19.69
CA LYS A 75 11.16 0.24 19.59
C LYS A 75 11.36 1.48 18.72
N ALA A 76 12.57 2.03 18.72
CA ALA A 76 12.92 3.15 17.84
C ALA A 76 12.65 2.79 16.37
N GLY A 77 11.80 3.58 15.70
CA GLY A 77 11.38 3.36 14.32
C GLY A 77 10.13 2.50 14.15
N GLU A 78 9.59 1.87 15.20
CA GLU A 78 8.31 1.18 15.15
C GLU A 78 7.19 2.18 15.46
N ARG A 79 6.22 2.32 14.56
CA ARG A 79 5.02 3.15 14.78
C ARG A 79 3.90 2.36 15.43
N TYR A 80 3.85 1.06 15.13
CA TYR A 80 2.81 0.17 15.63
C TYR A 80 3.32 -1.27 15.75
N CYS A 81 2.88 -1.99 16.77
CA CYS A 81 3.28 -3.38 17.01
C CYS A 81 2.17 -4.16 17.74
N LEU A 82 1.73 -5.25 17.11
CA LEU A 82 0.89 -6.29 17.72
C LEU A 82 1.61 -7.63 17.69
N GLU A 83 1.57 -8.35 18.79
CA GLU A 83 2.09 -9.71 18.92
C GLU A 83 0.92 -10.68 19.01
N LEU A 84 0.74 -11.48 17.96
CA LEU A 84 -0.23 -12.57 17.92
C LEU A 84 0.40 -13.77 18.62
N LYS A 85 -0.24 -14.27 19.68
CA LYS A 85 0.19 -15.44 20.43
C LYS A 85 -0.73 -16.61 20.14
N PHE A 86 -0.13 -17.75 19.80
CA PHE A 86 -0.85 -18.94 19.38
C PHE A 86 -0.85 -20.02 20.46
N GLN A 87 -1.68 -21.06 20.30
CA GLN A 87 -1.76 -22.15 21.27
C GLN A 87 -0.51 -23.03 21.29
N ASP A 88 0.20 -23.14 20.16
CA ASP A 88 1.45 -23.91 20.03
C ASP A 88 2.67 -23.22 20.68
N SER A 89 2.45 -22.16 21.46
CA SER A 89 3.47 -21.30 22.08
C SER A 89 4.30 -20.45 21.11
N SER A 90 4.02 -20.51 19.81
CA SER A 90 4.61 -19.59 18.85
C SER A 90 3.96 -18.21 18.93
N SER A 91 4.64 -17.22 18.37
CA SER A 91 4.15 -15.86 18.25
C SER A 91 4.56 -15.25 16.92
N ALA A 92 3.69 -14.45 16.32
CA ALA A 92 3.99 -13.66 15.13
C ALA A 92 3.78 -12.19 15.40
N LYS A 93 4.62 -11.33 14.81
CA LYS A 93 4.56 -9.88 15.03
C LYS A 93 4.06 -9.15 13.81
N LEU A 94 2.96 -8.44 13.96
CA LEU A 94 2.41 -7.53 12.97
C LEU A 94 2.79 -6.10 13.34
N LYS A 95 3.59 -5.46 12.50
CA LYS A 95 4.17 -4.14 12.78
C LYS A 95 4.02 -3.18 11.62
N VAL A 96 4.09 -1.90 11.97
CA VAL A 96 4.41 -0.83 11.03
C VAL A 96 5.72 -0.21 11.45
N ILE A 97 6.72 -0.28 10.57
CA ILE A 97 8.07 0.21 10.83
C ILE A 97 8.45 1.30 9.86
N LYS A 98 9.29 2.22 10.30
CA LYS A 98 9.93 3.21 9.45
C LYS A 98 11.09 2.53 8.71
N TYR A 99 11.00 2.52 7.38
CA TYR A 99 12.00 2.03 6.47
C TYR A 99 12.74 3.19 5.82
N LYS A 100 14.03 3.00 5.56
CA LYS A 100 14.87 3.96 4.85
C LYS A 100 15.41 3.32 3.58
N ASN A 101 15.10 3.91 2.43
CA ASN A 101 15.62 3.42 1.16
C ASN A 101 17.09 3.85 0.94
N LYS A 102 17.72 3.34 -0.11
CA LYS A 102 19.08 3.66 -0.54
C LYS A 102 19.31 5.17 -0.73
N ASP A 103 18.27 5.90 -1.11
CA ASP A 103 18.30 7.35 -1.33
C ASP A 103 18.06 8.17 -0.05
N ASN A 104 18.10 7.53 1.13
CA ASN A 104 17.86 8.13 2.44
C ASN A 104 16.43 8.65 2.69
N GLU A 105 15.48 8.34 1.82
CA GLU A 105 14.06 8.65 2.03
C GLU A 105 13.44 7.72 3.07
N GLU A 106 12.69 8.29 4.01
CA GLU A 106 12.04 7.57 5.10
C GLU A 106 10.54 7.43 4.87
N PHE A 107 10.03 6.21 4.97
CA PHE A 107 8.60 5.91 4.83
C PHE A 107 8.18 4.71 5.66
N ASP A 108 6.88 4.51 5.80
CA ASP A 108 6.34 3.43 6.63
C ASP A 108 6.11 2.16 5.80
N ILE A 109 6.39 0.99 6.37
CA ILE A 109 6.08 -0.30 5.74
C ILE A 109 5.40 -1.26 6.71
N PHE A 110 4.63 -2.20 6.17
CA PHE A 110 4.11 -3.34 6.93
C PHE A 110 5.16 -4.45 7.04
N GLU A 111 5.25 -5.02 8.24
CA GLU A 111 6.04 -6.21 8.55
C GLU A 111 5.15 -7.22 9.28
N TYR A 112 5.12 -8.46 8.81
CA TYR A 112 4.55 -9.60 9.52
C TYR A 112 5.60 -10.70 9.62
N ASP A 113 6.19 -10.84 10.82
CA ASP A 113 7.43 -11.59 11.05
C ASP A 113 8.54 -11.21 10.04
N ASP A 114 8.91 -12.13 9.16
CA ASP A 114 9.97 -11.94 8.16
C ASP A 114 9.43 -11.41 6.82
N ILE A 115 8.11 -11.31 6.67
CA ILE A 115 7.48 -10.79 5.45
C ILE A 115 7.40 -9.27 5.56
N LYS A 116 8.09 -8.59 4.65
CA LYS A 116 8.07 -7.13 4.54
C LYS A 116 7.63 -6.73 3.15
N TYR A 117 6.82 -5.68 3.09
CA TYR A 117 6.52 -5.04 1.81
C TYR A 117 7.29 -3.76 1.66
N ILE A 118 8.17 -3.74 0.67
CA ILE A 118 8.87 -2.54 0.26
C ILE A 118 8.26 -2.16 -1.10
N PRO A 119 7.54 -1.04 -1.20
CA PRO A 119 7.02 -0.58 -2.48
C PRO A 119 8.16 -0.35 -3.47
N THR A 120 7.95 -0.73 -4.73
CA THR A 120 8.95 -0.62 -5.80
C THR A 120 9.07 0.81 -6.34
N GLU A 121 7.98 1.57 -6.34
CA GLU A 121 7.92 3.00 -6.66
C GLU A 121 7.04 3.72 -5.63
N GLY A 122 7.40 4.97 -5.31
CA GLY A 122 6.70 5.82 -4.36
C GLY A 122 6.81 5.38 -2.89
N TYR A 123 6.13 6.09 -1.99
CA TYR A 123 6.18 5.80 -0.56
C TYR A 123 4.84 5.93 0.16
N PHE A 124 4.74 5.23 1.29
CA PHE A 124 3.63 5.38 2.23
C PHE A 124 3.84 6.58 3.14
N THR A 125 2.83 7.43 3.19
CA THR A 125 2.90 8.76 3.81
C THR A 125 2.37 8.79 5.25
N SER A 126 1.39 7.94 5.58
CA SER A 126 0.75 7.96 6.89
C SER A 126 0.02 6.64 7.19
N ILE A 127 -0.12 6.36 8.49
CA ILE A 127 -0.94 5.26 9.01
C ILE A 127 -2.30 5.81 9.41
N ASN A 128 -3.37 5.14 8.96
CA ASN A 128 -4.77 5.32 9.35
C ASN A 128 -5.21 6.79 9.46
N PRO A 129 -5.36 7.49 8.30
CA PRO A 129 -5.60 8.94 8.23
C PRO A 129 -6.84 9.43 8.99
N LYS A 130 -7.76 8.53 9.32
CA LYS A 130 -9.05 8.84 9.95
C LYS A 130 -9.01 8.76 11.48
N ASN A 131 -7.83 8.56 12.11
CA ASN A 131 -7.69 8.35 13.55
C ASN A 131 -8.58 7.22 14.10
N GLU A 132 -8.88 6.21 13.28
CA GLU A 132 -9.65 5.06 13.71
C GLU A 132 -8.82 4.20 14.68
N GLU A 133 -9.48 3.55 15.63
CA GLU A 133 -8.81 2.71 16.62
C GLU A 133 -8.17 1.50 15.93
N TYR A 134 -6.82 1.43 15.96
CA TYR A 134 -6.04 0.41 15.26
C TYR A 134 -6.28 -1.02 15.75
N PHE A 135 -6.64 -1.14 17.02
CA PHE A 135 -6.87 -2.42 17.66
C PHE A 135 -7.86 -2.29 18.80
N LYS A 136 -8.91 -3.11 18.70
CA LYS A 136 -9.98 -3.20 19.67
C LYS A 136 -10.20 -4.65 20.06
N GLU A 137 -10.41 -4.86 21.34
CA GLU A 137 -10.72 -6.16 21.93
C GLU A 137 -12.16 -6.15 22.45
N VAL A 138 -12.91 -7.22 22.18
CA VAL A 138 -14.28 -7.38 22.68
C VAL A 138 -14.41 -8.74 23.33
N TYR A 139 -14.62 -8.76 24.65
CA TYR A 139 -14.85 -9.99 25.39
C TYR A 139 -16.30 -10.46 25.19
N LEU A 140 -16.45 -11.73 24.81
CA LEU A 140 -17.75 -12.40 24.69
C LEU A 140 -17.95 -13.33 25.90
N PRO A 141 -18.69 -12.88 26.93
CA PRO A 141 -18.79 -13.60 28.20
C PRO A 141 -19.46 -14.97 28.09
N TYR A 142 -20.35 -15.18 27.11
CA TYR A 142 -21.08 -16.43 26.95
C TYR A 142 -20.23 -17.57 26.34
N ASP A 143 -19.22 -17.24 25.54
CA ASP A 143 -18.38 -18.23 24.84
C ASP A 143 -16.96 -18.33 25.40
N ASN A 144 -16.63 -17.52 26.42
CA ASN A 144 -15.27 -17.33 26.92
C ASN A 144 -14.24 -17.06 25.79
N LYS A 145 -14.66 -16.28 24.78
CA LYS A 145 -13.87 -15.91 23.61
C LYS A 145 -13.60 -14.41 23.61
N ILE A 146 -12.52 -14.02 22.93
CA ILE A 146 -12.21 -12.61 22.68
C ILE A 146 -12.23 -12.40 21.17
N VAL A 147 -12.96 -11.37 20.72
CA VAL A 147 -12.92 -10.91 19.33
C VAL A 147 -11.96 -9.74 19.23
N TYR A 148 -11.01 -9.84 18.32
CA TYR A 148 -10.01 -8.83 18.03
C TYR A 148 -10.33 -8.16 16.69
N PHE A 149 -10.40 -6.84 16.68
CA PHE A 149 -10.50 -6.04 15.48
C PHE A 149 -9.15 -5.35 15.26
N ILE A 150 -8.52 -5.58 14.11
CA ILE A 150 -7.30 -4.90 13.69
C ILE A 150 -7.64 -4.11 12.43
N ASN A 151 -7.46 -2.80 12.48
CA ASN A 151 -7.65 -1.90 11.34
C ASN A 151 -6.40 -1.05 11.20
N MET A 152 -5.52 -1.47 10.30
CA MET A 152 -4.33 -0.70 9.95
C MET A 152 -4.35 -0.41 8.47
N SER A 153 -4.26 0.86 8.10
CA SER A 153 -4.10 1.26 6.72
C SER A 153 -2.91 2.19 6.56
N LEU A 154 -2.23 2.09 5.43
CA LEU A 154 -1.20 2.98 4.93
C LEU A 154 -1.75 3.70 3.70
N ILE A 155 -1.42 4.98 3.55
CA ILE A 155 -1.73 5.75 2.34
C ILE A 155 -0.49 5.87 1.47
N HIS A 156 -0.60 5.39 0.24
CA HIS A 156 0.43 5.59 -0.78
C HIS A 156 0.34 7.01 -1.36
N GLU A 157 1.48 7.69 -1.57
CA GLU A 157 1.50 9.09 -2.01
C GLU A 157 0.76 9.34 -3.34
N ASP A 158 0.92 8.42 -4.29
CA ASP A 158 0.28 8.49 -5.61
C ASP A 158 -1.22 8.18 -5.56
N PHE A 159 -1.68 7.56 -4.47
CA PHE A 159 -3.05 7.09 -4.31
C PHE A 159 -3.68 7.63 -3.03
N LYS A 160 -3.71 8.96 -2.87
CA LYS A 160 -4.26 9.64 -1.67
C LYS A 160 -5.68 9.20 -1.26
N ASN A 161 -6.44 8.59 -2.17
CA ASN A 161 -7.80 8.09 -1.92
C ASN A 161 -7.90 6.56 -1.78
N TYR A 162 -6.82 5.80 -2.02
CA TYR A 162 -6.81 4.35 -1.84
C TYR A 162 -6.02 4.01 -0.59
N ASN A 163 -6.76 3.63 0.46
CA ASN A 163 -6.18 3.10 1.67
C ASN A 163 -5.71 1.68 1.40
N TYR A 164 -4.43 1.43 1.63
CA TYR A 164 -3.87 0.10 1.58
C TYR A 164 -3.73 -0.44 3.00
N GLY A 165 -4.53 -1.42 3.40
CA GLY A 165 -4.59 -1.77 4.82
C GLY A 165 -4.87 -3.23 5.12
N VAL A 166 -4.41 -3.64 6.29
CA VAL A 166 -4.77 -4.88 6.97
C VAL A 166 -6.02 -4.61 7.81
N ASN A 167 -7.14 -5.15 7.35
CA ASN A 167 -8.41 -5.15 8.08
C ASN A 167 -8.75 -6.58 8.46
N LEU A 168 -8.61 -6.91 9.74
CA LEU A 168 -8.81 -8.26 10.26
C LEU A 168 -9.82 -8.25 11.39
N VAL A 169 -10.72 -9.23 11.37
CA VAL A 169 -11.56 -9.61 12.50
C VAL A 169 -11.19 -11.03 12.89
N LEU A 170 -10.60 -11.19 14.07
CA LEU A 170 -10.04 -12.45 14.54
C LEU A 170 -10.73 -12.87 15.84
N THR A 171 -10.81 -14.17 16.09
CA THR A 171 -11.35 -14.70 17.36
C THR A 171 -10.25 -15.48 18.07
N GLY A 172 -9.95 -15.09 19.31
CA GLY A 172 -9.06 -15.82 20.20
C GLY A 172 -9.84 -16.69 21.19
N ILE A 173 -9.24 -17.81 21.57
CA ILE A 173 -9.78 -18.70 22.60
C ILE A 173 -9.08 -18.37 23.92
N ASN A 174 -9.85 -17.91 24.91
CA ASN A 174 -9.35 -17.62 26.23
C ASN A 174 -9.25 -18.95 27.00
N SER A 175 -8.10 -19.64 26.88
CA SER A 175 -7.77 -20.88 27.60
C SER A 175 -7.01 -20.59 28.88
#